data_AF-A0A1Y0EHR4-F1
#
_entry.id   AF-A0A1Y0EHR4-F1
#
_cell.length_a   1.000
_cell.length_b   1.000
_cell.length_c   1.000
_cell.angle_alpha   90.00
_cell.angle_beta   90.00
_cell.angle_gamma   90.00
#
_symmetry.space_group_name_H-M   'P 1'
#
loop_
_entity.id
_entity.type
_entity.pdbx_description
1 polymer ?
#
loop_
_entity_poly.entity_id
_entity_poly.type
_entity_poly.pdbx_seq_one_letter_code
_entity_poly.pdbx_strand_id
1 'polypeptide(L)'
;MEGEGQRPLTVALRLRMQQLTGAAIAKAQEDTAFYRWTPLLSANEVGAEPDAPALTSAAFHTKMQQRQADMPHGLTLTSSHDTKRSEDARMRIAALSHDPAMADALLALVPDVPAPWRWYIAQSAFAAAPAGDLAERLVAHLQKAMREAKQDTFWSAPVADFEGPVLDAARIAAKAFCDDSALAGLALRADNLALAQCALKLFMPGVPDIYQGTEIGSFRLTDPDNRAPVDWHSLAQLAQGLPVGTPFDRKKFDLTRSLLQLRREAPDTFAGPWQPREAPTGALRAARGGIVLHLSTCGRHLPETTDALLWPRQPGPTPVRITGTI
;
A
#
# COMPACT_ATOMS: atom_id res chain seq x y z
N MET A 1 -14.07 -54.38 16.05
CA MET A 1 -12.71 -54.11 16.55
C MET A 1 -11.98 -53.20 15.54
N GLU A 2 -12.63 -52.10 15.15
CA GLU A 2 -12.11 -51.08 14.23
C GLU A 2 -12.34 -49.75 14.94
N GLY A 3 -11.30 -49.04 15.37
CA GLY A 3 -11.51 -47.75 16.06
C GLY A 3 -10.36 -47.21 16.92
N GLU A 4 -9.34 -48.02 17.22
CA GLU A 4 -8.17 -47.56 17.98
C GLU A 4 -6.93 -47.29 17.11
N GLY A 5 -6.67 -48.10 16.09
CA GLY A 5 -5.54 -47.89 15.16
C GLY A 5 -5.74 -46.78 14.11
N GLN A 6 -6.99 -46.41 13.80
CA GLN A 6 -7.29 -45.33 12.85
C GLN A 6 -7.08 -43.93 13.45
N ARG A 7 -7.27 -43.76 14.77
CA ARG A 7 -7.14 -42.46 15.46
C ARG A 7 -5.74 -41.85 15.32
N PRO A 8 -4.63 -42.59 15.52
CA PRO A 8 -3.27 -42.07 15.32
C PRO A 8 -2.98 -41.66 13.87
N LEU A 9 -3.43 -42.44 12.88
CA LEU A 9 -3.22 -42.14 11.46
C LEU A 9 -4.04 -40.93 11.01
N THR A 10 -5.30 -40.81 11.45
CA THR A 10 -6.13 -39.63 11.16
C THR A 10 -5.55 -38.36 11.78
N VAL A 11 -5.01 -38.43 13.00
CA VAL A 11 -4.33 -37.29 13.64
C VAL A 11 -3.05 -36.92 12.88
N ALA A 12 -2.22 -37.90 12.52
CA ALA A 12 -0.99 -37.66 11.77
C ALA A 12 -1.28 -37.04 10.39
N LEU A 13 -2.30 -37.54 9.68
CA LEU A 13 -2.75 -36.95 8.41
C LEU A 13 -3.24 -35.52 8.59
N ARG A 14 -4.08 -35.25 9.60
CA ARG A 14 -4.59 -33.91 9.90
C ARG A 14 -3.44 -32.92 10.15
N LEU A 15 -2.49 -33.30 11.00
CA LEU A 15 -1.33 -32.46 11.30
C LEU A 15 -0.50 -32.21 10.06
N ARG A 16 -0.25 -33.26 9.25
CA ARG A 16 0.52 -33.11 8.01
C ARG A 16 -0.19 -32.23 7.00
N MET A 17 -1.51 -32.32 6.90
CA MET A 17 -2.31 -31.45 6.05
C MET A 17 -2.22 -30.00 6.51
N GLN A 18 -2.37 -29.71 7.81
CA GLN A 18 -2.23 -28.37 8.38
C GLN A 18 -0.84 -27.75 8.13
N GLN A 19 0.22 -28.57 8.11
CA GLN A 19 1.57 -28.12 7.77
C GLN A 19 1.74 -27.75 6.28
N LEU A 20 0.93 -28.31 5.39
CA LEU A 20 1.07 -28.14 3.94
C LEU A 20 0.13 -27.07 3.37
N THR A 21 -1.05 -26.88 3.97
CA THR A 21 -2.08 -25.98 3.42
C THR A 21 -1.64 -24.52 3.39
N GLY A 22 -0.85 -24.06 4.36
CA GLY A 22 -0.31 -22.70 4.35
C GLY A 22 0.60 -22.44 3.15
N ALA A 23 1.53 -23.37 2.88
CA ALA A 23 2.41 -23.28 1.71
C ALA A 23 1.62 -23.40 0.39
N ALA A 24 0.59 -24.24 0.34
CA ALA A 24 -0.26 -24.39 -0.83
C ALA A 24 -0.98 -23.08 -1.17
N ILE A 25 -1.57 -22.39 -0.18
CA ILE A 25 -2.22 -21.09 -0.36
C ILE A 25 -1.19 -20.05 -0.81
N ALA A 26 -0.06 -19.91 -0.11
CA ALA A 26 0.96 -18.92 -0.46
C ALA A 26 1.47 -19.10 -1.91
N LYS A 27 1.77 -20.34 -2.32
CA LYS A 27 2.29 -20.59 -3.67
C LYS A 27 1.23 -20.46 -4.77
N ALA A 28 -0.02 -20.84 -4.49
CA ALA A 28 -1.11 -20.80 -5.48
C ALA A 28 -1.74 -19.41 -5.59
N GLN A 29 -2.02 -18.74 -4.48
CA GLN A 29 -2.68 -17.44 -4.45
C GLN A 29 -1.66 -16.32 -4.62
N GLU A 30 -0.75 -16.17 -3.65
CA GLU A 30 0.14 -15.00 -3.58
C GLU A 30 1.22 -15.00 -4.67
N ASP A 31 1.77 -16.18 -4.97
CA ASP A 31 2.86 -16.34 -5.95
C ASP A 31 2.37 -16.82 -7.32
N THR A 32 1.05 -16.92 -7.56
CA THR A 32 0.55 -17.27 -8.90
C THR A 32 -0.72 -16.50 -9.26
N ALA A 33 -1.82 -16.66 -8.51
CA ALA A 33 -3.10 -16.02 -8.85
C ALA A 33 -3.00 -14.48 -8.85
N PHE A 34 -2.25 -13.89 -7.92
CA PHE A 34 -1.99 -12.44 -7.88
C PHE A 34 -1.21 -11.92 -9.09
N TYR A 35 -0.52 -12.77 -9.84
CA TYR A 35 0.15 -12.37 -11.08
C TYR A 35 -0.73 -12.56 -12.31
N ARG A 36 -1.88 -13.22 -12.17
CA ARG A 36 -2.87 -13.46 -13.24
C ARG A 36 -4.10 -12.54 -13.14
N TRP A 37 -4.49 -12.16 -11.92
CA TRP A 37 -5.63 -11.27 -11.68
C TRP A 37 -5.20 -9.80 -11.78
N THR A 38 -5.14 -9.24 -12.98
CA THR A 38 -4.56 -7.90 -13.20
C THR A 38 -5.51 -6.69 -13.24
N PRO A 39 -6.83 -6.73 -12.91
CA PRO A 39 -7.67 -5.53 -12.97
C PRO A 39 -7.14 -4.35 -12.15
N LEU A 40 -6.73 -4.59 -10.90
CA LEU A 40 -6.21 -3.57 -9.99
C LEU A 40 -5.11 -4.15 -9.08
N LEU A 41 -3.85 -3.96 -9.47
CA LEU A 41 -2.69 -4.61 -8.83
C LEU A 41 -2.44 -4.15 -7.38
N SER A 42 -3.06 -3.06 -6.92
CA SER A 42 -3.01 -2.65 -5.50
C SER A 42 -3.83 -3.56 -4.58
N ALA A 43 -4.78 -4.32 -5.12
CA ALA A 43 -5.56 -5.30 -4.36
C ALA A 43 -4.82 -6.65 -4.22
N ASN A 44 -3.78 -6.88 -5.03
CA ASN A 44 -3.02 -8.12 -5.06
C ASN A 44 -1.86 -8.06 -4.08
N GLU A 45 -2.17 -8.21 -2.79
CA GLU A 45 -1.21 -8.06 -1.71
C GLU A 45 -1.28 -9.24 -0.72
N VAL A 46 -0.17 -9.55 -0.06
CA VAL A 46 -0.09 -10.64 0.93
C VAL A 46 -1.19 -10.48 1.98
N GLY A 47 -2.00 -11.52 2.17
CA GLY A 47 -3.15 -11.52 3.07
C GLY A 47 -4.42 -10.81 2.55
N ALA A 48 -4.46 -10.41 1.27
CA ALA A 48 -5.64 -9.82 0.65
C ALA A 48 -6.47 -10.84 -0.14
N GLU A 49 -7.74 -10.48 -0.36
CA GLU A 49 -8.65 -11.15 -1.30
C GLU A 49 -8.98 -10.14 -2.42
N PRO A 50 -8.32 -10.22 -3.59
CA PRO A 50 -8.38 -9.17 -4.61
C PRO A 50 -9.75 -8.92 -5.26
N ASP A 51 -10.65 -9.88 -5.14
CA ASP A 51 -12.03 -9.85 -5.62
C ASP A 51 -13.03 -9.45 -4.52
N ALA A 52 -12.57 -9.24 -3.28
CA ALA A 52 -13.42 -8.75 -2.20
C ALA A 52 -13.87 -7.30 -2.46
N PRO A 53 -15.12 -6.95 -2.10
CA PRO A 53 -15.61 -5.60 -2.25
C PRO A 53 -14.85 -4.61 -1.36
N ALA A 54 -14.72 -3.37 -1.83
CA ALA A 54 -14.18 -2.28 -1.02
C ALA A 54 -15.02 -2.08 0.26
N LEU A 55 -14.34 -1.82 1.39
CA LEU A 55 -15.01 -1.55 2.65
C LEU A 55 -15.70 -0.19 2.63
N THR A 56 -16.92 -0.14 3.19
CA THR A 56 -17.56 1.13 3.54
C THR A 56 -16.93 1.72 4.80
N SER A 57 -17.06 3.04 5.03
CA SER A 57 -16.59 3.67 6.26
C SER A 57 -17.21 3.05 7.52
N ALA A 58 -18.48 2.67 7.46
CA ALA A 58 -19.17 1.98 8.56
C ALA A 58 -18.58 0.58 8.84
N ALA A 59 -18.30 -0.20 7.79
CA ALA A 59 -17.65 -1.50 7.93
C ALA A 59 -16.23 -1.36 8.47
N PHE A 60 -15.48 -0.36 8.02
CA PHE A 60 -14.15 -0.06 8.55
C PHE A 60 -14.19 0.27 10.04
N HIS A 61 -15.11 1.15 10.47
CA HIS A 61 -15.29 1.49 11.89
C HIS A 61 -15.63 0.27 12.75
N THR A 62 -16.54 -0.58 12.28
CA THR A 62 -16.89 -1.83 12.96
C THR A 62 -15.65 -2.72 13.12
N LYS A 63 -14.85 -2.85 12.06
CA LYS A 63 -13.60 -3.63 12.09
C LYS A 63 -12.57 -3.04 13.06
N MET A 64 -12.50 -1.72 13.22
CA MET A 64 -11.60 -1.08 14.21
C MET A 64 -12.05 -1.35 15.65
N GLN A 65 -13.36 -1.34 15.91
CA GLN A 65 -13.92 -1.68 17.22
C GLN A 65 -13.68 -3.16 17.57
N GLN A 66 -13.91 -4.07 16.62
CA GLN A 66 -13.61 -5.50 16.78
C GLN A 66 -12.11 -5.73 17.02
N ARG A 67 -11.25 -5.11 16.21
CA ARG A 67 -9.80 -5.17 16.40
C ARG A 67 -9.38 -4.73 17.80
N GLN A 68 -9.99 -3.68 18.32
CA GLN A 68 -9.68 -3.20 19.67
C GLN A 68 -10.06 -4.21 20.76
N ALA A 69 -11.14 -4.95 20.57
CA ALA A 69 -11.56 -6.01 21.51
C ALA A 69 -10.67 -7.25 21.39
N ASP A 70 -10.41 -7.72 20.17
CA ASP A 70 -9.82 -9.03 19.92
C ASP A 70 -8.29 -9.00 19.85
N MET A 71 -7.72 -7.90 19.34
CA MET A 71 -6.29 -7.73 19.07
C MET A 71 -5.80 -6.31 19.43
N PRO A 72 -5.96 -5.85 20.70
CA PRO A 72 -5.62 -4.49 21.11
C PRO A 72 -4.13 -4.13 20.90
N HIS A 73 -3.26 -5.14 20.88
CA HIS A 73 -1.81 -4.99 20.64
C HIS A 73 -1.37 -5.59 19.29
N GLY A 74 -2.32 -5.92 18.40
CA GLY A 74 -2.00 -6.45 17.08
C GLY A 74 -1.18 -5.44 16.27
N LEU A 75 -0.21 -5.94 15.51
CA LEU A 75 0.56 -5.11 14.58
C LEU A 75 -0.32 -4.63 13.42
N THR A 76 -0.17 -3.37 13.04
CA THR A 76 -0.73 -2.79 11.83
C THR A 76 0.42 -2.32 10.94
N LEU A 77 0.64 -3.01 9.83
CA LEU A 77 1.65 -2.63 8.84
C LEU A 77 0.99 -2.28 7.50
N THR A 78 1.65 -1.43 6.74
CA THR A 78 1.28 -1.12 5.36
C THR A 78 2.38 -1.49 4.37
N SER A 79 3.59 -1.79 4.82
CA SER A 79 4.67 -2.34 3.97
C SER A 79 5.45 -3.35 4.79
N SER A 80 6.06 -4.33 4.13
CA SER A 80 7.06 -5.21 4.71
C SER A 80 8.08 -5.62 3.65
N HIS A 81 9.07 -6.43 4.05
CA HIS A 81 10.01 -7.04 3.12
C HIS A 81 9.37 -8.07 2.18
N ASP A 82 8.13 -8.49 2.46
CA ASP A 82 7.41 -9.51 1.69
C ASP A 82 6.15 -8.97 0.98
N THR A 83 5.72 -7.73 1.26
CA THR A 83 4.63 -7.11 0.49
C THR A 83 5.01 -7.03 -0.98
N LYS A 84 4.06 -7.36 -1.87
CA LYS A 84 4.21 -7.35 -3.32
C LYS A 84 4.51 -5.95 -3.82
N ARG A 85 3.98 -4.91 -3.18
CA ARG A 85 4.27 -3.50 -3.48
C ARG A 85 4.32 -2.70 -2.18
N SER A 86 5.14 -1.66 -2.10
CA SER A 86 5.15 -0.77 -0.94
C SER A 86 3.85 0.03 -0.83
N GLU A 87 3.65 0.61 0.35
CA GLU A 87 2.42 1.30 0.73
C GLU A 87 2.01 2.44 -0.21
N ASP A 88 2.95 3.25 -0.71
CA ASP A 88 2.62 4.37 -1.59
C ASP A 88 2.54 3.94 -3.06
N ALA A 89 3.30 2.93 -3.47
CA ALA A 89 3.16 2.27 -4.77
C ALA A 89 1.75 1.69 -4.95
N ARG A 90 1.16 1.10 -3.88
CA ARG A 90 -0.24 0.67 -3.91
C ARG A 90 -1.22 1.83 -4.01
N MET A 91 -0.95 2.96 -3.36
CA MET A 91 -1.83 4.13 -3.43
C MET A 91 -1.80 4.81 -4.80
N ARG A 92 -0.68 4.75 -5.53
CA ARG A 92 -0.60 5.12 -6.95
C ARG A 92 -1.60 4.33 -7.78
N ILE A 93 -1.56 3.00 -7.69
CA ILE A 93 -2.49 2.15 -8.44
C ILE A 93 -3.94 2.35 -7.94
N ALA A 94 -4.16 2.42 -6.63
CA ALA A 94 -5.51 2.60 -6.06
C ALA A 94 -6.17 3.90 -6.50
N ALA A 95 -5.40 4.96 -6.79
CA ALA A 95 -5.93 6.22 -7.30
C ALA A 95 -6.69 6.06 -8.63
N LEU A 96 -6.35 5.04 -9.45
CA LEU A 96 -7.07 4.74 -10.71
C LEU A 96 -8.54 4.38 -10.46
N SER A 97 -8.86 3.79 -9.31
CA SER A 97 -10.26 3.48 -8.95
C SER A 97 -11.12 4.73 -8.73
N HIS A 98 -10.50 5.89 -8.52
CA HIS A 98 -11.17 7.18 -8.38
C HIS A 98 -11.16 8.02 -9.66
N ASP A 99 -10.44 7.58 -10.68
CA ASP A 99 -10.38 8.22 -12.00
C ASP A 99 -10.14 7.18 -13.11
N PRO A 100 -11.13 6.30 -13.41
CA PRO A 100 -10.93 5.21 -14.36
C PRO A 100 -10.59 5.66 -15.78
N ALA A 101 -10.96 6.91 -16.14
CA ALA A 101 -10.65 7.48 -17.45
C ALA A 101 -9.13 7.65 -17.68
N MET A 102 -8.33 7.71 -16.61
CA MET A 102 -6.87 7.78 -16.71
C MET A 102 -6.23 6.47 -17.21
N ALA A 103 -6.97 5.36 -17.27
CA ALA A 103 -6.46 4.10 -17.81
C ALA A 103 -5.93 4.26 -19.24
N ASP A 104 -6.65 5.00 -20.09
CA ASP A 104 -6.24 5.26 -21.47
C ASP A 104 -4.97 6.11 -21.55
N ALA A 105 -4.85 7.11 -20.67
CA ALA A 105 -3.65 7.94 -20.58
C ALA A 105 -2.42 7.11 -20.15
N LEU A 106 -2.59 6.19 -19.21
CA LEU A 106 -1.54 5.27 -18.80
C LEU A 106 -1.15 4.31 -19.94
N LEU A 107 -2.13 3.73 -20.63
CA LEU A 107 -1.90 2.80 -21.75
C LEU A 107 -1.27 3.46 -22.98
N ALA A 108 -1.47 4.76 -23.16
CA ALA A 108 -0.82 5.53 -24.22
C ALA A 108 0.70 5.62 -24.04
N LEU A 109 1.20 5.47 -22.81
CA LEU A 109 2.63 5.49 -22.47
C LEU A 109 3.29 4.11 -22.57
N VAL A 110 2.53 3.06 -22.88
CA VAL A 110 3.03 1.69 -22.95
C VAL A 110 2.91 1.17 -24.39
N PRO A 111 4.03 0.75 -25.02
CA PRO A 111 3.99 0.06 -26.30
C PRO A 111 3.04 -1.13 -26.30
N ASP A 112 2.49 -1.45 -27.47
CA ASP A 112 1.55 -2.57 -27.57
C ASP A 112 2.26 -3.90 -27.37
N VAL A 113 1.74 -4.69 -26.43
CA VAL A 113 2.22 -6.04 -26.08
C VAL A 113 1.01 -6.89 -25.68
N PRO A 114 1.11 -8.24 -25.73
CA PRO A 114 -0.03 -9.11 -25.41
C PRO A 114 -0.64 -8.82 -24.04
N ALA A 115 -1.97 -8.95 -23.94
CA ALA A 115 -2.66 -8.92 -22.66
C ALA A 115 -2.21 -10.12 -21.79
N PRO A 116 -2.12 -9.96 -20.45
CA PRO A 116 -2.44 -8.76 -19.67
C PRO A 116 -1.27 -7.77 -19.52
N TRP A 117 -0.13 -8.04 -20.15
CA TRP A 117 1.15 -7.39 -19.83
C TRP A 117 1.18 -5.89 -20.11
N ARG A 118 0.45 -5.42 -21.14
CA ARG A 118 0.35 -3.98 -21.40
C ARG A 118 -0.25 -3.21 -20.23
N TRP A 119 -1.33 -3.73 -19.65
CA TRP A 119 -1.97 -3.13 -18.47
C TRP A 119 -1.15 -3.35 -17.19
N TYR A 120 -0.46 -4.49 -17.09
CA TYR A 120 0.44 -4.77 -15.98
C TYR A 120 1.61 -3.77 -15.92
N ILE A 121 2.24 -3.50 -17.07
CA ILE A 121 3.32 -2.52 -17.21
C ILE A 121 2.82 -1.14 -16.84
N ALA A 122 1.68 -0.70 -17.38
CA ALA A 122 1.09 0.61 -17.12
C ALA A 122 0.91 0.89 -15.61
N GLN A 123 0.26 -0.05 -14.90
CA GLN A 123 0.06 0.06 -13.45
C GLN A 123 1.38 0.04 -12.68
N SER A 124 2.30 -0.87 -13.03
CA SER A 124 3.56 -1.04 -12.29
C SER A 124 4.54 0.11 -12.53
N ALA A 125 4.57 0.68 -13.75
CA ALA A 125 5.34 1.87 -14.06
C ALA A 125 4.82 3.08 -13.28
N PHE A 126 3.50 3.31 -13.27
CA PHE A 126 2.91 4.40 -12.49
C PHE A 126 3.15 4.24 -10.98
N ALA A 127 3.14 3.00 -10.49
CA ALA A 127 3.38 2.69 -9.08
C ALA A 127 4.79 3.02 -8.61
N ALA A 128 5.79 2.86 -9.47
CA ALA A 128 7.21 2.96 -9.13
C ALA A 128 7.89 4.26 -9.62
N ALA A 129 7.22 5.05 -10.49
CA ALA A 129 7.64 6.39 -10.88
C ALA A 129 7.63 7.37 -9.68
N PRO A 130 8.51 8.39 -9.65
CA PRO A 130 9.39 8.87 -10.73
C PRO A 130 10.88 8.46 -10.59
N ALA A 131 11.20 7.37 -9.89
CA ALA A 131 12.60 7.06 -9.56
C ALA A 131 13.51 6.93 -10.80
N GLY A 132 14.74 7.47 -10.73
CA GLY A 132 15.67 7.52 -11.87
C GLY A 132 16.18 6.15 -12.36
N ASP A 133 16.04 5.10 -11.56
CA ASP A 133 16.40 3.71 -11.85
C ASP A 133 15.20 2.85 -12.29
N LEU A 134 14.05 3.48 -12.59
CA LEU A 134 12.79 2.79 -12.85
C LEU A 134 12.87 1.73 -13.95
N ALA A 135 13.62 1.99 -15.04
CA ALA A 135 13.71 1.05 -16.16
C ALA A 135 14.30 -0.30 -15.75
N GLU A 136 15.34 -0.30 -14.92
CA GLU A 136 15.96 -1.54 -14.43
C GLU A 136 15.03 -2.29 -13.47
N ARG A 137 14.46 -1.56 -12.50
CA ARG A 137 13.56 -2.10 -11.49
C ARG A 137 12.29 -2.69 -12.09
N LEU A 138 11.70 -1.99 -13.07
CA LEU A 138 10.49 -2.43 -13.74
C LEU A 138 10.75 -3.69 -14.59
N VAL A 139 11.86 -3.74 -15.33
CA VAL A 139 12.26 -4.94 -16.10
C VAL A 139 12.44 -6.15 -15.17
N ALA A 140 13.17 -5.99 -14.07
CA ALA A 140 13.39 -7.07 -13.11
C ALA A 140 12.06 -7.55 -12.49
N HIS A 141 11.18 -6.61 -12.13
CA HIS A 141 9.85 -6.93 -11.61
C HIS A 141 8.99 -7.67 -12.63
N LEU A 142 8.96 -7.23 -13.89
CA LEU A 142 8.14 -7.86 -14.94
C LEU A 142 8.63 -9.26 -15.28
N GLN A 143 9.94 -9.49 -15.31
CA GLN A 143 10.49 -10.83 -15.50
C GLN A 143 10.03 -11.78 -14.38
N LYS A 144 10.12 -11.35 -13.12
CA LYS A 144 9.57 -12.09 -11.97
C LYS A 144 8.08 -12.31 -12.13
N ALA A 145 7.32 -11.28 -12.48
CA ALA A 145 5.86 -11.35 -12.60
C ALA A 145 5.39 -12.34 -13.67
N MET A 146 6.00 -12.33 -14.86
CA MET A 146 5.69 -13.27 -15.94
C MET A 146 5.95 -14.72 -15.54
N ARG A 147 7.07 -14.97 -14.87
CA ARG A 147 7.43 -16.31 -14.40
C ARG A 147 6.59 -16.79 -13.21
N GLU A 148 6.17 -15.88 -12.33
CA GLU A 148 5.23 -16.20 -11.26
C GLU A 148 3.81 -16.44 -11.79
N ALA A 149 3.40 -15.78 -12.87
CA ALA A 149 2.13 -16.06 -13.54
C ALA A 149 2.09 -17.49 -14.11
N LYS A 150 3.21 -18.08 -14.54
CA LYS A 150 3.29 -19.49 -14.99
C LYS A 150 2.28 -19.80 -16.11
N GLN A 151 2.12 -18.88 -17.07
CA GLN A 151 1.22 -19.04 -18.23
C GLN A 151 2.03 -19.14 -19.52
N ASP A 152 2.86 -18.13 -19.80
CA ASP A 152 3.61 -18.03 -21.06
C ASP A 152 5.11 -18.33 -20.90
N THR A 153 5.65 -18.10 -19.69
CA THR A 153 7.05 -18.36 -19.32
C THR A 153 7.12 -18.86 -17.88
N PHE A 154 8.18 -19.60 -17.55
CA PHE A 154 8.33 -20.28 -16.27
C PHE A 154 9.72 -20.08 -15.70
N TRP A 155 9.85 -20.15 -14.38
CA TRP A 155 11.17 -20.14 -13.73
C TRP A 155 12.10 -21.26 -14.21
N SER A 156 11.56 -22.46 -14.45
CA SER A 156 12.31 -23.64 -14.90
C SER A 156 12.55 -23.70 -16.40
N ALA A 157 11.77 -22.95 -17.18
CA ALA A 157 11.85 -22.94 -18.64
C ALA A 157 11.47 -21.54 -19.16
N PRO A 158 12.38 -20.56 -19.08
CA PRO A 158 12.11 -19.22 -19.59
C PRO A 158 11.95 -19.20 -21.11
N VAL A 159 10.99 -18.41 -21.62
CA VAL A 159 10.71 -18.24 -23.05
C VAL A 159 11.16 -16.84 -23.49
N ALA A 160 12.39 -16.74 -24.00
CA ALA A 160 13.02 -15.44 -24.32
C ALA A 160 12.25 -14.63 -25.38
N ASP A 161 11.71 -15.29 -26.41
CA ASP A 161 10.95 -14.64 -27.48
C ASP A 161 9.64 -14.02 -26.97
N PHE A 162 9.11 -14.53 -25.86
CA PHE A 162 7.96 -13.97 -25.16
C PHE A 162 8.37 -12.85 -24.19
N GLU A 163 9.39 -13.10 -23.35
CA GLU A 163 9.83 -12.13 -22.34
C GLU A 163 10.38 -10.84 -23.00
N GLY A 164 11.19 -10.96 -24.05
CA GLY A 164 11.92 -9.86 -24.67
C GLY A 164 11.06 -8.64 -25.03
N PRO A 165 10.02 -8.80 -25.88
CA PRO A 165 9.15 -7.69 -26.28
C PRO A 165 8.46 -7.00 -25.09
N VAL A 166 8.05 -7.77 -24.07
CA VAL A 166 7.42 -7.23 -22.85
C VAL A 166 8.42 -6.41 -22.02
N LEU A 167 9.65 -6.90 -21.89
CA LEU A 167 10.71 -6.21 -21.16
C LEU A 167 11.17 -4.93 -21.89
N ASP A 168 11.24 -4.95 -23.22
CA ASP A 168 11.55 -3.76 -24.02
C ASP A 168 10.46 -2.70 -23.90
N ALA A 169 9.19 -3.11 -23.96
CA ALA A 169 8.05 -2.22 -23.70
C ALA A 169 8.11 -1.61 -22.30
N ALA A 170 8.52 -2.38 -21.29
CA ALA A 170 8.71 -1.89 -19.93
C ALA A 170 9.82 -0.83 -19.84
N ARG A 171 10.95 -1.00 -20.54
CA ARG A 171 12.02 0.01 -20.59
C ARG A 171 11.54 1.33 -21.20
N ILE A 172 10.78 1.24 -22.30
CA ILE A 172 10.22 2.42 -22.98
C ILE A 172 9.21 3.11 -22.06
N ALA A 173 8.29 2.35 -21.46
CA ALA A 173 7.29 2.88 -20.53
C ALA A 173 7.94 3.57 -19.33
N ALA A 174 8.94 2.95 -18.70
CA ALA A 174 9.63 3.53 -17.55
C ALA A 174 10.14 4.96 -17.81
N LYS A 175 10.70 5.20 -19.00
CA LYS A 175 11.13 6.55 -19.40
C LYS A 175 9.93 7.50 -19.57
N ALA A 176 8.91 7.06 -20.30
CA ALA A 176 7.72 7.88 -20.57
C ALA A 176 7.01 8.31 -19.28
N PHE A 177 6.87 7.41 -18.30
CA PHE A 177 6.21 7.71 -17.02
C PHE A 177 6.99 8.68 -16.12
N CYS A 178 8.32 8.75 -16.24
CA CYS A 178 9.11 9.73 -15.48
C CYS A 178 8.97 11.16 -16.04
N ASP A 179 8.72 11.29 -17.34
CA ASP A 179 8.69 12.58 -18.05
C ASP A 179 7.26 13.16 -18.20
N ASP A 180 6.22 12.36 -17.96
CA ASP A 180 4.83 12.73 -18.25
C ASP A 180 4.16 13.57 -17.15
N SER A 181 3.81 14.82 -17.50
CA SER A 181 3.11 15.75 -16.60
C SER A 181 1.59 15.60 -16.60
N ALA A 182 0.99 14.91 -17.58
CA ALA A 182 -0.46 14.66 -17.64
C ALA A 182 -0.92 13.75 -16.49
N LEU A 183 -0.02 12.91 -15.95
CA LEU A 183 -0.31 12.08 -14.78
C LEU A 183 -0.21 12.83 -13.43
N ALA A 184 0.19 14.10 -13.41
CA ALA A 184 0.43 14.84 -12.16
C ALA A 184 -0.81 14.95 -11.26
N GLY A 185 -2.01 15.11 -11.85
CA GLY A 185 -3.26 15.16 -11.07
C GLY A 185 -3.58 13.83 -10.38
N LEU A 186 -3.36 12.72 -11.08
CA LEU A 186 -3.55 11.37 -10.52
C LEU A 186 -2.47 11.06 -9.47
N ALA A 187 -1.23 11.47 -9.72
CA ALA A 187 -0.12 11.38 -8.77
C ALA A 187 -0.43 12.12 -7.46
N LEU A 188 -0.93 13.35 -7.54
CA LEU A 188 -1.33 14.12 -6.36
C LEU A 188 -2.46 13.44 -5.58
N ARG A 189 -3.44 12.85 -6.28
CA ARG A 189 -4.50 12.06 -5.64
C ARG A 189 -3.93 10.85 -4.91
N ALA A 190 -2.97 10.15 -5.52
CA ALA A 190 -2.29 9.01 -4.90
C ALA A 190 -1.51 9.41 -3.65
N ASP A 191 -0.75 10.51 -3.71
CA ASP A 191 -0.03 11.06 -2.55
C ASP A 191 -1.01 11.40 -1.42
N ASN A 192 -2.19 11.94 -1.76
CA ASN A 192 -3.22 12.22 -0.78
C ASN A 192 -3.81 10.96 -0.13
N LEU A 193 -4.01 9.89 -0.90
CA LEU A 193 -4.43 8.59 -0.38
C LEU A 193 -3.36 7.95 0.50
N ALA A 194 -2.07 8.11 0.14
CA ALA A 194 -0.94 7.66 0.95
C ALA A 194 -0.87 8.37 2.32
N LEU A 195 -1.12 9.68 2.37
CA LEU A 195 -1.23 10.41 3.64
C LEU A 195 -2.40 9.89 4.49
N ALA A 196 -3.57 9.61 3.87
CA ALA A 196 -4.72 9.05 4.57
C ALA A 196 -4.42 7.64 5.14
N GLN A 197 -3.77 6.78 4.37
CA GLN A 197 -3.32 5.46 4.81
C GLN A 197 -2.31 5.56 5.97
N CYS A 198 -1.33 6.46 5.87
CA CYS A 198 -0.35 6.70 6.94
C CYS A 198 -1.04 7.15 8.23
N ALA A 199 -1.97 8.10 8.13
CA ALA A 199 -2.73 8.59 9.28
C ALA A 199 -3.56 7.48 9.93
N LEU A 200 -4.25 6.66 9.12
CA LEU A 200 -5.01 5.50 9.62
C LEU A 200 -4.13 4.52 10.37
N LYS A 201 -3.01 4.09 9.75
CA LYS A 201 -2.05 3.15 10.33
C LYS A 201 -1.63 3.58 11.73
N LEU A 202 -1.28 4.85 11.89
CA LEU A 202 -0.75 5.39 13.13
C LEU A 202 -1.84 5.74 14.16
N PHE A 203 -3.07 6.03 13.73
CA PHE A 203 -4.14 6.46 14.62
C PHE A 203 -5.01 5.31 15.15
N MET A 204 -5.22 4.26 14.34
CA MET A 204 -6.12 3.15 14.66
C MET A 204 -5.67 2.31 15.87
N PRO A 205 -6.55 1.47 16.46
CA PRO A 205 -6.19 0.54 17.52
C PRO A 205 -5.12 -0.46 17.08
N GLY A 206 -4.26 -0.87 18.02
CA GLY A 206 -3.09 -1.70 17.76
C GLY A 206 -1.77 -0.93 17.80
N VAL A 207 -0.70 -1.63 17.41
CA VAL A 207 0.66 -1.11 17.35
C VAL A 207 1.03 -0.87 15.89
N PRO A 208 1.27 0.38 15.45
CA PRO A 208 1.70 0.65 14.09
C PRO A 208 3.13 0.16 13.86
N ASP A 209 3.32 -0.55 12.76
CA ASP A 209 4.63 -0.93 12.25
C ASP A 209 5.04 -0.02 11.09
N ILE A 210 6.32 0.35 11.04
CA ILE A 210 6.87 1.22 10.02
C ILE A 210 8.07 0.48 9.43
N TYR A 211 7.88 -0.05 8.22
CA TYR A 211 8.98 -0.64 7.48
C TYR A 211 10.01 0.45 7.14
N GLN A 212 11.28 0.10 7.24
CA GLN A 212 12.39 1.04 7.13
C GLN A 212 12.31 1.93 5.86
N GLY A 213 12.41 3.25 6.04
CA GLY A 213 12.36 4.22 4.95
C GLY A 213 10.96 4.60 4.47
N THR A 214 9.90 4.02 5.03
CA THR A 214 8.50 4.36 4.67
C THR A 214 7.96 5.59 5.40
N GLU A 215 8.78 6.27 6.20
CA GLU A 215 8.49 7.59 6.78
C GLU A 215 8.32 8.67 5.69
N ILE A 216 8.91 8.44 4.52
CA ILE A 216 8.79 9.24 3.30
C ILE A 216 8.12 8.42 2.19
N GLY A 217 8.07 8.95 0.97
CA GLY A 217 7.53 8.24 -0.18
C GLY A 217 8.29 6.95 -0.50
N SER A 218 7.57 5.84 -0.50
CA SER A 218 8.09 4.51 -0.82
C SER A 218 7.35 3.95 -2.02
N PHE A 219 8.02 3.95 -3.18
CA PHE A 219 7.50 3.51 -4.47
C PHE A 219 8.22 2.25 -4.96
N ARG A 220 8.28 1.22 -4.11
CA ARG A 220 8.98 -0.05 -4.35
C ARG A 220 8.01 -1.15 -4.81
N LEU A 221 8.52 -2.01 -5.68
CA LEU A 221 7.86 -3.20 -6.19
C LEU A 221 8.25 -4.43 -5.33
N THR A 222 7.95 -5.63 -5.83
CA THR A 222 8.23 -6.89 -5.12
C THR A 222 9.72 -7.05 -4.82
N ASP A 223 10.05 -7.82 -3.78
CA ASP A 223 11.41 -8.33 -3.52
C ASP A 223 12.14 -8.77 -4.81
N PRO A 224 13.41 -8.35 -5.02
CA PRO A 224 14.28 -7.63 -4.08
C PRO A 224 14.15 -6.11 -4.07
N ASP A 225 13.25 -5.51 -4.85
CA ASP A 225 13.18 -4.04 -4.94
C ASP A 225 12.80 -3.37 -3.60
N ASN A 226 11.88 -3.96 -2.85
CA ASN A 226 11.50 -3.50 -1.50
C ASN A 226 12.58 -3.74 -0.42
N ARG A 227 13.75 -4.29 -0.78
CA ARG A 227 14.90 -4.51 0.10
C ARG A 227 16.07 -3.56 -0.19
N ALA A 228 15.87 -2.58 -1.07
CA ALA A 228 16.86 -1.55 -1.34
C ALA A 228 17.31 -0.85 -0.05
N PRO A 229 18.60 -0.47 0.05
CA PRO A 229 19.13 0.21 1.23
C PRO A 229 18.42 1.54 1.47
N VAL A 230 18.23 1.88 2.75
CA VAL A 230 17.63 3.14 3.18
C VAL A 230 18.70 4.24 3.22
N ASP A 231 18.38 5.40 2.66
CA ASP A 231 19.23 6.60 2.80
C ASP A 231 18.98 7.27 4.15
N TRP A 232 19.65 6.75 5.18
CA TRP A 232 19.59 7.27 6.54
C TRP A 232 20.13 8.70 6.65
N HIS A 233 21.01 9.13 5.74
CA HIS A 233 21.56 10.48 5.77
C HIS A 233 20.49 11.51 5.38
N SER A 234 19.78 11.28 4.28
CA SER A 234 18.67 12.13 3.85
C SER A 234 17.56 12.19 4.89
N LEU A 235 17.21 11.06 5.52
CA LEU A 235 16.22 11.03 6.61
C LEU A 235 16.67 11.85 7.84
N ALA A 236 17.94 11.77 8.22
CA ALA A 236 18.47 12.57 9.33
C ALA A 236 18.45 14.08 9.01
N GLN A 237 18.78 14.46 7.77
CA GLN A 237 18.70 15.85 7.30
C GLN A 237 17.24 16.35 7.31
N LEU A 238 16.30 15.52 6.84
CA LEU A 238 14.87 15.83 6.88
C LEU A 238 14.37 16.03 8.32
N ALA A 239 14.82 15.20 9.25
CA ALA A 239 14.49 15.31 10.68
C ALA A 239 15.00 16.61 11.33
N GLN A 240 16.11 17.16 10.82
CA GLN A 240 16.66 18.45 11.21
C GLN A 240 15.97 19.64 10.51
N GLY A 241 15.02 19.37 9.60
CA GLY A 241 14.28 20.40 8.88
C GLY A 241 14.99 20.95 7.65
N LEU A 242 16.08 20.31 7.19
CA LEU A 242 16.76 20.68 5.95
C LEU A 242 15.86 20.41 4.74
N PRO A 243 16.01 21.20 3.65
CA PRO A 243 15.15 21.09 2.47
C PRO A 243 15.58 19.93 1.56
N VAL A 244 15.48 18.71 2.07
CA VAL A 244 15.76 17.47 1.32
C VAL A 244 14.46 16.72 0.99
N GLY A 245 14.48 15.94 -0.09
CA GLY A 245 13.32 15.19 -0.57
C GLY A 245 12.24 16.06 -1.23
N THR A 246 11.13 15.43 -1.57
CA THR A 246 9.98 16.08 -2.21
C THR A 246 9.04 16.73 -1.19
N PRO A 247 8.12 17.62 -1.62
CA PRO A 247 7.05 18.11 -0.74
C PRO A 247 6.18 16.99 -0.14
N PHE A 248 6.00 15.88 -0.86
CA PHE A 248 5.28 14.71 -0.35
C PHE A 248 6.07 14.02 0.77
N ASP A 249 7.36 13.78 0.57
CA ASP A 249 8.25 13.19 1.57
C ASP A 249 8.21 13.99 2.88
N ARG A 250 8.35 15.31 2.78
CA ARG A 250 8.26 16.21 3.94
C ARG A 250 6.92 16.08 4.67
N LYS A 251 5.80 16.12 3.93
CA LYS A 251 4.46 16.02 4.52
C LYS A 251 4.24 14.68 5.22
N LYS A 252 4.62 13.58 4.58
CA LYS A 252 4.46 12.23 5.14
C LYS A 252 5.36 12.00 6.36
N PHE A 253 6.59 12.52 6.32
CA PHE A 253 7.52 12.47 7.44
C PHE A 253 6.98 13.25 8.65
N ASP A 254 6.52 14.49 8.43
CA ASP A 254 5.95 15.32 9.49
C ASP A 254 4.68 14.70 10.09
N LEU A 255 3.80 14.13 9.25
CA LEU A 255 2.62 13.39 9.71
C LEU A 255 2.99 12.20 10.59
N THR A 256 3.95 11.39 10.12
CA THR A 256 4.43 10.20 10.83
C THR A 256 4.97 10.59 12.20
N ARG A 257 5.88 11.58 12.23
CA ARG A 257 6.47 12.10 13.47
C ARG A 257 5.42 12.68 14.41
N SER A 258 4.48 13.49 13.91
CA SER A 258 3.43 14.08 14.73
C SER A 258 2.53 13.02 15.37
N LEU A 259 2.07 12.02 14.62
CA LEU A 259 1.23 10.96 15.18
C LEU A 259 1.98 10.07 16.17
N LEU A 260 3.24 9.72 15.90
CA LEU A 260 4.07 8.98 16.87
C LEU A 260 4.29 9.77 18.15
N GLN A 261 4.51 11.09 18.04
CA GLN A 261 4.63 11.97 19.19
C GLN A 261 3.33 12.01 20.01
N LEU A 262 2.17 12.17 19.35
CA LEU A 262 0.86 12.12 20.02
C LEU A 262 0.63 10.79 20.73
N ARG A 263 0.99 9.65 20.12
CA ARG A 263 0.90 8.34 20.76
C ARG A 263 1.75 8.23 22.02
N ARG A 264 2.94 8.83 22.00
CA ARG A 264 3.88 8.83 23.13
C ARG A 264 3.42 9.76 24.25
N GLU A 265 2.84 10.90 23.91
CA GLU A 265 2.42 11.94 24.87
C GLU A 265 1.03 11.67 25.47
N ALA A 266 0.15 10.98 24.74
CA ALA A 266 -1.19 10.63 25.19
C ALA A 266 -1.46 9.11 25.14
N PRO A 267 -0.69 8.28 25.87
CA PRO A 267 -0.81 6.83 25.81
C PRO A 267 -2.22 6.33 26.15
N ASP A 268 -2.89 6.93 27.15
CA ASP A 268 -4.24 6.57 27.54
C ASP A 268 -5.27 6.86 26.44
N THR A 269 -5.10 7.97 25.72
CA THR A 269 -5.90 8.30 24.53
C THR A 269 -5.75 7.22 23.45
N PHE A 270 -4.52 6.78 23.19
CA PHE A 270 -4.21 5.74 22.21
C PHE A 270 -4.33 4.30 22.72
N ALA A 271 -4.71 4.11 23.98
CA ALA A 271 -5.24 2.86 24.53
C ALA A 271 -6.79 2.87 24.56
N GLY A 272 -7.38 4.06 24.66
CA GLY A 272 -8.82 4.29 24.76
C GLY A 272 -9.63 3.94 23.51
N PRO A 273 -10.97 3.97 23.60
CA PRO A 273 -11.87 3.43 22.59
C PRO A 273 -11.76 4.14 21.23
N TRP A 274 -11.91 3.37 20.16
CA TRP A 274 -12.19 3.89 18.82
C TRP A 274 -13.64 4.36 18.73
N GLN A 275 -13.83 5.66 18.52
CA GLN A 275 -15.16 6.29 18.46
C GLN A 275 -15.43 6.83 17.05
N PRO A 276 -16.25 6.14 16.24
CA PRO A 276 -16.68 6.65 14.94
C PRO A 276 -17.35 8.02 15.06
N ARG A 277 -17.11 8.90 14.08
CA ARG A 277 -17.77 10.20 13.99
C ARG A 277 -18.42 10.33 12.61
N GLU A 278 -19.53 11.07 12.55
CA GLU A 278 -20.17 11.37 11.29
C GLU A 278 -19.22 12.15 10.37
N ALA A 279 -19.18 11.74 9.10
CA ALA A 279 -18.35 12.33 8.07
C ALA A 279 -19.14 12.37 6.75
N PRO A 280 -18.92 13.40 5.90
CA PRO A 280 -19.53 13.43 4.58
C PRO A 280 -18.99 12.30 3.69
N THR A 281 -19.71 12.01 2.60
CA THR A 281 -19.27 11.06 1.57
C THR A 281 -17.88 11.42 1.04
N GLY A 282 -16.99 10.43 0.95
CA GLY A 282 -15.60 10.65 0.55
C GLY A 282 -14.66 11.06 1.69
N ALA A 283 -15.14 11.00 2.94
CA ALA A 283 -14.35 11.23 4.14
C ALA A 283 -14.62 10.17 5.22
N LEU A 284 -13.70 10.10 6.19
CA LEU A 284 -13.82 9.29 7.40
C LEU A 284 -13.38 10.12 8.60
N ARG A 285 -14.10 10.02 9.72
CA ARG A 285 -13.78 10.69 10.97
C ARG A 285 -13.85 9.72 12.14
N ALA A 286 -12.88 9.80 13.04
CA ALA A 286 -12.87 9.00 14.25
C ALA A 286 -12.17 9.74 15.39
N ALA A 287 -12.66 9.56 16.60
CA ALA A 287 -12.06 10.10 17.80
C ALA A 287 -11.43 8.99 18.65
N ARG A 288 -10.38 9.37 19.37
CA ARG A 288 -9.82 8.64 20.51
C ARG A 288 -9.60 9.69 21.59
N GLY A 289 -10.30 9.58 22.72
CA GLY A 289 -10.29 10.63 23.74
C GLY A 289 -10.64 12.00 23.16
N GLY A 290 -9.82 13.02 23.46
CA GLY A 290 -9.96 14.37 22.93
C GLY A 290 -9.41 14.59 21.52
N ILE A 291 -8.75 13.58 20.91
CA ILE A 291 -8.09 13.70 19.60
C ILE A 291 -9.00 13.13 18.51
N VAL A 292 -9.18 13.88 17.42
CA VAL A 292 -10.04 13.51 16.29
C VAL A 292 -9.21 13.45 15.01
N LEU A 293 -9.24 12.30 14.34
CA LEU A 293 -8.74 12.11 12.99
C LEU A 293 -9.84 12.43 11.98
N HIS A 294 -9.49 13.22 10.98
CA HIS A 294 -10.30 13.50 9.80
C HIS A 294 -9.46 13.15 8.58
N LEU A 295 -10.01 12.37 7.65
CA LEU A 295 -9.31 12.03 6.41
C LEU A 295 -10.24 11.94 5.22
N SER A 296 -9.70 12.15 4.02
CA SER A 296 -10.35 11.87 2.75
C SER A 296 -10.15 10.41 2.37
N THR A 297 -11.23 9.76 1.94
CA THR A 297 -11.22 8.40 1.39
C THR A 297 -11.15 8.38 -0.13
N CYS A 298 -11.04 9.54 -0.78
CA CYS A 298 -10.98 9.66 -2.24
C CYS A 298 -9.77 10.47 -2.73
N GLY A 299 -8.84 10.83 -1.84
CA GLY A 299 -7.62 11.56 -2.19
C GLY A 299 -7.86 13.03 -2.55
N ARG A 300 -8.99 13.61 -2.12
CA ARG A 300 -9.28 15.05 -2.24
C ARG A 300 -8.91 15.77 -0.95
N HIS A 301 -8.71 17.08 -1.02
CA HIS A 301 -8.51 17.89 0.18
C HIS A 301 -9.80 17.99 1.00
N LEU A 302 -9.65 18.00 2.32
CA LEU A 302 -10.76 18.24 3.24
C LEU A 302 -11.17 19.73 3.22
N PRO A 303 -12.45 20.06 3.42
CA PRO A 303 -12.92 21.45 3.60
C PRO A 303 -12.20 22.14 4.75
N GLU A 304 -12.02 23.45 4.76
CA GLU A 304 -11.37 24.15 5.88
C GLU A 304 -12.09 23.90 7.23
N THR A 305 -11.34 24.01 8.33
CA THR A 305 -11.86 23.85 9.69
C THR A 305 -11.36 24.95 10.61
N THR A 306 -12.17 25.33 11.59
CA THR A 306 -11.81 26.24 12.67
C THR A 306 -11.36 25.50 13.94
N ASP A 307 -11.42 24.17 13.94
CA ASP A 307 -10.96 23.34 15.06
C ASP A 307 -9.46 23.53 15.32
N ALA A 308 -9.05 23.41 16.58
CA ALA A 308 -7.64 23.44 16.97
C ALA A 308 -6.88 22.30 16.29
N LEU A 309 -5.86 22.65 15.48
CA LEU A 309 -5.06 21.71 14.70
C LEU A 309 -3.89 21.16 15.53
N LEU A 310 -3.82 19.84 15.66
CA LEU A 310 -2.62 19.12 16.06
C LEU A 310 -1.75 18.77 14.83
N TRP A 311 -2.38 18.53 13.68
CA TRP A 311 -1.72 18.40 12.38
C TRP A 311 -2.66 18.72 11.21
N PRO A 312 -2.20 19.37 10.13
CA PRO A 312 -0.88 20.01 9.99
C PRO A 312 -0.75 21.22 10.93
N ARG A 313 0.49 21.57 11.31
CA ARG A 313 0.76 22.71 12.20
C ARG A 313 0.37 24.06 11.58
N GLN A 314 0.47 24.15 10.25
CA GLN A 314 0.02 25.31 9.50
C GLN A 314 -1.25 24.93 8.72
N PRO A 315 -2.29 25.80 8.73
CA PRO A 315 -3.48 25.59 7.91
C PRO A 315 -3.14 25.50 6.42
N GLY A 316 -3.87 24.67 5.69
CA GLY A 316 -3.75 24.57 4.23
C GLY A 316 -4.50 23.37 3.66
N PRO A 317 -4.54 23.23 2.32
CA PRO A 317 -5.15 22.08 1.66
C PRO A 317 -4.44 20.78 2.04
N THR A 318 -5.19 19.85 2.62
CA THR A 318 -4.68 18.56 3.08
C THR A 318 -5.78 17.50 3.04
N PRO A 319 -5.46 16.24 2.69
CA PRO A 319 -6.42 15.14 2.75
C PRO A 319 -6.62 14.61 4.17
N VAL A 320 -5.80 15.04 5.14
CA VAL A 320 -5.80 14.56 6.52
C VAL A 320 -5.72 15.75 7.47
N ARG A 321 -6.46 15.71 8.58
CA ARG A 321 -6.28 16.59 9.73
C ARG A 321 -6.41 15.82 11.03
N ILE A 322 -5.66 16.26 12.02
CA ILE A 322 -5.76 15.81 13.40
C ILE A 322 -6.11 17.04 14.21
N THR A 323 -7.26 17.00 14.89
CA THR A 323 -7.74 18.11 15.73
C THR A 323 -7.91 17.65 17.17
N GLY A 324 -7.99 18.60 18.09
CA GLY A 324 -8.32 18.34 19.48
C GLY A 324 -7.25 18.84 20.45
N THR A 325 -7.30 18.31 21.67
CA THR A 325 -6.40 18.66 22.77
C THR A 325 -5.74 17.41 23.32
N ILE A 326 -4.48 17.55 23.74
CA ILE A 326 -3.69 16.52 24.43
C ILE A 326 -4.03 16.57 25.92
#